data_AF-A0A7L5C6D5-F1
#
_entry.id   AF-A0A7L5C6D5-F1
#
_cell.length_a   1.000
_cell.length_b   1.000
_cell.length_c   1.000
_cell.angle_alpha   90.00
_cell.angle_beta   90.00
_cell.angle_gamma   90.00
#
_symmetry.space_group_name_H-M   'P 1'
#
loop_
_entity.id
_entity.type
_entity.pdbx_description
1 polymer ?
#
loop_
_entity_poly.entity_id
_entity_poly.type
_entity_poly.pdbx_seq_one_letter_code
_entity_poly.pdbx_strand_id
1 'polypeptide(L)'
;MNCASCNSENTQRLEVIFHDGTSHINTSSRTTGTSLTNPIGGLFGAKTKTKGTSMSTAAQKAAPPAKKSFKASIILIIIGAFWTYMNTINHFDFISAIIGIALVAGGGYLGYRSFKYNSEVFPSLYNHWLNSWMCNKCGSIFTPE
;
A
#
# COMPACT_ATOMS: atom_id res chain seq x y z
N MET A 1 -8.85 -30.69 8.29
CA MET A 1 -7.89 -30.41 9.37
C MET A 1 -8.66 -29.86 10.53
N ASN A 2 -8.44 -30.39 11.74
CA ASN A 2 -9.20 -29.96 12.91
C ASN A 2 -8.43 -28.86 13.62
N CYS A 3 -9.15 -27.83 14.06
CA CYS A 3 -8.56 -26.76 14.85
C CYS A 3 -8.08 -27.28 16.20
N ALA A 4 -6.80 -27.09 16.55
CA ALA A 4 -6.25 -27.52 17.84
C ALA A 4 -6.94 -26.86 19.04
N SER A 5 -7.53 -25.67 18.87
CA SER A 5 -8.17 -24.91 19.95
C SER A 5 -9.63 -25.30 20.20
N CYS A 6 -10.38 -25.69 19.16
CA CYS A 6 -11.83 -25.94 19.30
C CYS A 6 -12.31 -27.25 18.66
N ASN A 7 -11.38 -28.07 18.15
CA ASN A 7 -11.61 -29.33 17.44
C ASN A 7 -12.64 -29.26 16.29
N SER A 8 -12.84 -28.07 15.73
CA SER A 8 -13.77 -27.86 14.62
C SER A 8 -13.10 -28.16 13.29
N GLU A 9 -13.85 -28.78 12.38
CA GLU A 9 -13.45 -29.03 10.99
C GLU A 9 -13.57 -27.77 10.11
N ASN A 10 -14.25 -26.72 10.60
CA ASN A 10 -14.43 -25.45 9.88
C ASN A 10 -13.15 -24.60 9.95
N THR A 11 -12.13 -25.04 9.22
CA THR A 11 -10.85 -24.36 9.04
C THR A 11 -10.66 -24.03 7.55
N GLN A 12 -10.15 -22.84 7.27
CA GLN A 12 -9.88 -22.38 5.91
C GLN A 12 -8.50 -21.72 5.85
N ARG A 13 -7.87 -21.74 4.67
CA ARG A 13 -6.59 -21.08 4.44
C ARG A 13 -6.74 -19.56 4.59
N LEU A 14 -5.72 -18.90 5.15
CA LEU A 14 -5.75 -17.44 5.36
C LEU A 14 -5.97 -16.68 4.05
N GLU A 15 -5.38 -17.15 2.95
CA GLU A 15 -5.56 -16.55 1.63
C GLU A 15 -7.03 -16.55 1.18
N VAL A 16 -7.77 -17.63 1.46
CA VAL A 16 -9.16 -17.78 1.03
C VAL A 16 -10.03 -16.84 1.84
N ILE A 17 -9.84 -16.78 3.17
CA ILE A 17 -10.58 -15.87 4.04
C ILE A 17 -10.29 -14.40 3.70
N PHE A 18 -9.02 -14.09 3.40
CA PHE A 18 -8.63 -12.75 2.98
C PHE A 18 -9.31 -12.36 1.67
N HIS A 19 -9.23 -13.21 0.64
CA HIS A 19 -9.83 -12.94 -0.67
C HIS A 19 -11.36 -12.86 -0.60
N ASP A 20 -12.01 -13.77 0.14
CA ASP A 20 -13.47 -13.82 0.31
C ASP A 20 -13.98 -12.60 1.09
N GLY A 21 -13.22 -12.13 2.09
CA GLY A 21 -13.57 -10.95 2.86
C GLY A 21 -13.13 -9.62 2.24
N THR A 22 -12.44 -9.61 1.10
CA THR A 22 -12.07 -8.40 0.36
C THR A 22 -13.03 -8.13 -0.80
N SER A 23 -13.81 -7.06 -0.70
CA SER A 23 -14.65 -6.58 -1.81
C SER A 23 -14.10 -5.27 -2.37
N HIS A 24 -13.76 -5.29 -3.67
CA HIS A 24 -13.31 -4.11 -4.39
C HIS A 24 -14.50 -3.25 -4.82
N ILE A 25 -14.73 -2.13 -4.13
CA ILE A 25 -15.78 -1.18 -4.49
C ILE A 25 -15.20 -0.18 -5.49
N ASN A 26 -15.47 -0.42 -6.77
CA ASN A 26 -15.22 0.54 -7.85
C ASN A 26 -16.50 1.35 -8.12
N THR A 27 -16.77 2.36 -7.30
CA THR A 27 -17.90 3.26 -7.54
C THR A 27 -17.46 4.43 -8.39
N SER A 28 -17.87 4.47 -9.65
CA SER A 28 -17.73 5.65 -10.50
C SER A 28 -19.03 6.45 -10.48
N SER A 29 -19.10 7.50 -9.65
CA SER A 29 -20.23 8.43 -9.66
C SER A 29 -19.96 9.54 -10.67
N ARG A 30 -20.85 9.70 -11.65
CA ARG A 30 -20.88 10.88 -12.53
C ARG A 30 -21.97 11.81 -12.00
N THR A 31 -21.58 12.87 -11.32
CA THR A 31 -22.53 13.94 -10.94
C THR A 31 -22.56 14.96 -12.07
N THR A 32 -23.61 14.94 -12.89
CA THR A 32 -23.89 15.99 -13.87
C THR A 32 -24.65 17.09 -13.13
N GLY A 33 -23.95 18.14 -12.70
CA GLY A 33 -24.57 19.33 -12.14
C GLY A 33 -24.90 20.33 -13.24
N THR A 34 -26.17 20.73 -13.37
CA THR A 34 -26.56 21.88 -14.20
C THR A 34 -26.39 23.15 -13.37
N SER A 35 -25.28 23.86 -13.52
CA SER A 35 -25.09 25.15 -12.86
C SER A 35 -25.82 26.24 -13.66
N LEU A 36 -26.79 26.91 -13.03
CA LEU A 36 -27.63 27.96 -13.60
C LEU A 36 -26.92 29.33 -13.74
N THR A 37 -25.60 29.41 -13.50
CA THR A 37 -24.91 30.70 -13.35
C THR A 37 -23.89 31.05 -14.44
N ASN A 38 -23.73 30.28 -15.53
CA ASN A 38 -22.81 30.62 -16.62
C ASN A 38 -23.51 30.62 -18.01
N PRO A 39 -23.52 31.74 -18.75
CA PRO A 39 -24.12 31.83 -20.09
C PRO A 39 -23.25 31.24 -21.22
N ILE A 40 -22.12 30.61 -20.89
CA ILE A 40 -21.26 29.90 -21.83
C ILE A 40 -21.23 28.44 -21.39
N GLY A 41 -21.76 27.53 -22.21
CA GLY A 41 -21.99 26.12 -21.92
C GLY A 41 -20.79 25.36 -21.34
N GLY A 42 -20.58 25.48 -20.03
CA GLY A 42 -19.49 24.87 -19.29
C GLY A 42 -19.95 23.61 -18.56
N LEU A 43 -19.83 22.47 -19.23
CA LEU A 43 -20.01 21.14 -18.66
C LEU A 43 -18.84 20.79 -17.71
N PHE A 44 -18.78 21.41 -16.52
CA PHE A 44 -17.84 21.00 -15.47
C PHE A 44 -18.42 19.84 -14.66
N GLY A 45 -18.35 18.64 -15.24
CA GLY A 45 -18.63 17.40 -14.51
C GLY A 45 -17.44 17.03 -13.63
N ALA A 46 -17.58 17.16 -12.31
CA ALA A 46 -16.59 16.63 -11.37
C ALA A 46 -16.62 15.09 -11.42
N LYS A 47 -15.56 14.47 -11.97
CA LYS A 47 -15.34 13.02 -11.89
C LYS A 47 -14.69 12.67 -10.55
N THR A 48 -15.51 12.41 -9.54
CA THR A 48 -15.00 11.84 -8.28
C THR A 48 -14.87 10.33 -8.44
N LYS A 49 -13.64 9.84 -8.65
CA LYS A 49 -13.33 8.40 -8.57
C LYS A 49 -13.04 8.04 -7.12
N THR A 50 -14.02 7.48 -6.41
CA THR A 50 -13.80 6.91 -5.09
C THR A 50 -13.40 5.45 -5.24
N LYS A 51 -12.14 5.13 -4.92
CA LYS A 51 -11.70 3.74 -4.75
C LYS A 51 -11.81 3.39 -3.28
N GLY A 52 -12.70 2.44 -2.95
CA GLY A 52 -12.85 1.91 -1.60
C GLY A 52 -12.64 0.40 -1.60
N THR A 53 -11.93 -0.12 -0.60
CA THR A 53 -11.88 -1.56 -0.33
C THR A 53 -12.69 -1.82 0.92
N SER A 54 -13.81 -2.53 0.79
CA SER A 54 -14.54 -3.02 1.96
C SER A 54 -13.90 -4.34 2.38
N MET A 55 -13.44 -4.43 3.62
CA MET A 55 -12.79 -5.62 4.18
C MET A 55 -13.56 -6.07 5.42
N SER A 56 -13.88 -7.36 5.50
CA SER A 56 -14.48 -7.95 6.70
C SER A 56 -13.46 -7.99 7.86
N THR A 57 -13.95 -8.01 9.11
CA THR A 57 -13.09 -8.10 10.30
C THR A 57 -12.23 -9.38 10.32
N ALA A 58 -12.73 -10.47 9.71
CA ALA A 58 -11.96 -11.70 9.54
C ALA A 58 -10.84 -11.54 8.50
N ALA A 59 -11.11 -10.87 7.38
CA ALA A 59 -10.09 -10.56 6.38
C ALA A 59 -9.04 -9.56 6.87
N GLN A 60 -9.40 -8.60 7.73
CA GLN A 60 -8.42 -7.71 8.37
C GLN A 60 -7.45 -8.48 9.27
N LYS A 61 -7.95 -9.48 10.02
CA LYS A 61 -7.11 -10.35 10.84
C LYS A 61 -6.25 -11.31 10.02
N ALA A 62 -6.73 -11.73 8.85
CA ALA A 62 -6.01 -12.59 7.92
C ALA A 62 -5.15 -11.82 6.91
N ALA A 63 -4.95 -10.51 7.08
CA ALA A 63 -4.27 -9.68 6.09
C ALA A 63 -2.82 -10.12 5.84
N PRO A 64 -2.36 -10.15 4.58
CA PRO A 64 -0.99 -10.50 4.26
C PRO A 64 -0.02 -9.43 4.78
N PRO A 65 1.26 -9.79 5.02
CA PRO A 65 2.29 -8.82 5.36
C PRO A 65 2.38 -7.74 4.27
N ALA A 66 2.45 -6.46 4.66
CA ALA A 66 2.52 -5.37 3.70
C ALA A 66 3.95 -5.20 3.14
N LYS A 67 4.09 -5.16 1.81
CA LYS A 67 5.35 -4.77 1.16
C LYS A 67 5.69 -3.32 1.53
N LYS A 68 6.97 -3.03 1.76
CA LYS A 68 7.42 -1.65 1.94
C LYS A 68 7.35 -0.93 0.60
N SER A 69 6.68 0.22 0.57
CA SER A 69 6.52 1.00 -0.66
C SER A 69 7.77 1.84 -0.95
N PHE A 70 8.21 1.87 -2.21
CA PHE A 70 9.32 2.72 -2.66
C PHE A 70 8.94 4.18 -2.92
N LYS A 71 7.66 4.53 -2.79
CA LYS A 71 7.13 5.86 -3.14
C LYS A 71 7.87 6.99 -2.41
N ALA A 72 8.07 6.83 -1.10
CA ALA A 72 8.77 7.82 -0.29
C ALA A 72 10.24 8.00 -0.72
N SER A 73 10.91 6.90 -1.08
CA SER A 73 12.30 6.93 -1.59
C SER A 73 12.38 7.64 -2.94
N ILE A 74 11.47 7.34 -3.87
CA ILE A 74 11.42 7.98 -5.20
C ILE A 74 11.15 9.48 -5.07
N ILE A 75 10.19 9.88 -4.23
CA ILE A 75 9.86 11.30 -3.99
C ILE A 75 11.07 12.05 -3.43
N LEU A 76 11.76 11.47 -2.43
CA LEU A 76 12.96 12.06 -1.85
C LEU A 76 14.09 12.24 -2.87
N ILE A 77 14.32 11.24 -3.73
CA ILE A 77 15.34 11.32 -4.79
C ILE A 77 14.98 12.41 -5.80
N ILE A 78 13.72 12.52 -6.21
CA ILE A 78 13.27 13.56 -7.16
C ILE A 78 13.46 14.95 -6.56
N ILE A 79 13.06 15.15 -5.30
CA ILE A 79 13.23 16.44 -4.60
C ILE A 79 14.71 16.77 -4.46
N GLY A 80 15.54 15.80 -4.03
CA GLY A 80 16.98 15.99 -3.90
C GLY A 80 17.67 16.34 -5.22
N ALA A 81 17.33 15.61 -6.29
CA ALA A 81 17.89 15.84 -7.62
C ALA A 81 17.48 17.21 -8.20
N PHE A 82 16.21 17.57 -8.04
CA PHE A 82 15.70 18.89 -8.44
C PHE A 82 16.40 20.01 -7.67
N TRP A 83 16.59 19.82 -6.36
CA TRP A 83 17.31 20.77 -5.51
C TRP A 83 18.77 20.94 -5.94
N THR A 84 19.50 19.84 -6.20
CA THR A 84 20.89 19.92 -6.69
C THR A 84 20.98 20.60 -8.05
N TYR A 85 20.02 20.35 -8.95
CA TYR A 85 19.98 20.96 -10.27
C TYR A 85 19.73 22.49 -10.19
N MET A 86 18.79 22.91 -9.35
CA MET A 86 18.54 24.33 -9.06
C MET A 86 19.74 25.01 -8.40
N ASN A 87 20.47 24.30 -7.53
CA ASN A 87 21.71 24.79 -6.93
C ASN A 87 22.76 25.12 -8.01
N THR A 88 22.96 24.21 -8.97
CA THR A 88 23.98 24.37 -10.03
C THR A 88 23.67 25.53 -10.98
N ILE A 89 22.39 25.77 -11.30
CA ILE A 89 21.99 26.86 -12.21
C ILE A 89 22.08 28.24 -11.56
N ASN A 90 21.66 28.35 -10.30
CA ASN A 90 21.54 29.63 -9.61
C ASN A 90 22.78 29.98 -8.77
N HIS A 91 23.86 29.19 -8.84
CA HIS A 91 25.09 29.36 -8.06
C HIS A 91 24.84 29.54 -6.56
N PHE A 92 23.99 28.69 -5.98
CA PHE A 92 23.75 28.68 -4.54
C PHE A 92 24.97 28.17 -3.74
N ASP A 93 25.04 28.51 -2.44
CA ASP A 93 26.16 28.17 -1.56
C ASP A 93 26.45 26.66 -1.43
N PHE A 94 27.72 26.32 -1.14
CA PHE A 94 28.22 24.96 -0.93
C PHE A 94 27.38 24.13 0.06
N ILE A 95 26.86 24.77 1.11
CA ILE A 95 26.00 24.12 2.12
C ILE A 95 24.73 23.54 1.46
N SER A 96 24.13 24.26 0.53
CA SER A 96 22.89 23.82 -0.11
C SER A 96 23.13 22.70 -1.14
N ALA A 97 24.34 22.60 -1.70
CA ALA A 97 24.75 21.45 -2.52
C ALA A 97 24.87 20.18 -1.65
N ILE A 98 25.46 20.28 -0.45
CA ILE A 98 25.55 19.16 0.50
C ILE A 98 24.15 18.67 0.90
N ILE A 99 23.21 19.58 1.17
CA ILE A 99 21.83 19.22 1.53
C ILE A 99 21.16 18.43 0.40
N GLY A 100 21.31 18.88 -0.85
CA GLY A 100 20.76 18.17 -2.00
C GLY A 100 21.32 16.75 -2.16
N ILE A 101 22.65 16.59 -2.02
CA ILE A 101 23.31 15.28 -2.08
C ILE A 101 22.85 14.38 -0.91
N ALA A 102 22.74 14.93 0.30
CA ALA A 102 22.27 14.19 1.47
C ALA A 102 20.82 13.68 1.29
N LEU A 103 19.94 14.46 0.67
CA LEU A 103 18.57 14.05 0.36
C LEU A 103 18.53 12.89 -0.66
N VAL A 104 19.36 12.95 -1.70
CA VAL A 104 19.48 11.86 -2.68
C VAL A 104 20.03 10.59 -2.02
N ALA A 105 21.09 10.71 -1.23
CA ALA A 105 21.68 9.59 -0.50
C ALA A 105 20.69 8.97 0.51
N GLY A 106 19.95 9.80 1.25
CA GLY A 106 18.90 9.35 2.17
C GLY A 106 17.75 8.65 1.45
N GLY A 107 17.31 9.19 0.31
CA GLY A 107 16.33 8.54 -0.57
C GLY A 107 16.81 7.18 -1.07
N GLY A 108 18.06 7.08 -1.53
CA GLY A 108 18.70 5.83 -1.94
C GLY A 108 18.78 4.80 -0.82
N TYR A 109 19.19 5.21 0.39
CA TYR A 109 19.26 4.32 1.56
C TYR A 109 17.89 3.76 1.96
N LEU A 110 16.85 4.59 1.98
CA LEU A 110 15.47 4.13 2.25
C LEU A 110 14.97 3.17 1.17
N GLY A 111 15.33 3.42 -0.09
CA GLY A 111 15.07 2.54 -1.21
C GLY A 111 15.73 1.18 -1.02
N TYR A 112 17.04 1.17 -0.73
CA TYR A 112 17.81 -0.04 -0.45
C TYR A 112 17.23 -0.84 0.73
N ARG A 113 16.92 -0.19 1.84
CA ARG A 113 16.32 -0.86 3.01
C ARG A 113 14.96 -1.46 2.68
N SER A 114 14.15 -0.77 1.89
CA SER A 114 12.85 -1.27 1.44
C SER A 114 13.00 -2.45 0.47
N PHE A 115 14.00 -2.40 -0.41
CA PHE A 115 14.34 -3.48 -1.33
C PHE A 115 14.81 -4.72 -0.57
N LYS A 116 15.77 -4.57 0.34
CA LYS A 116 16.27 -5.65 1.17
C LYS A 116 15.16 -6.33 1.95
N TYR A 117 14.29 -5.56 2.60
CA TYR A 117 13.12 -6.10 3.30
C TYR A 117 12.17 -6.86 2.34
N ASN A 118 11.87 -6.28 1.17
CA ASN A 118 10.98 -6.89 0.19
C ASN A 118 11.57 -8.13 -0.48
N SER A 119 12.90 -8.27 -0.52
CA SER A 119 13.58 -9.40 -1.16
C SER A 119 13.92 -10.54 -0.19
N GLU A 120 14.32 -10.23 1.04
CA GLU A 120 14.79 -11.25 2.00
C GLU A 120 13.69 -11.66 2.97
N VAL A 121 13.00 -10.67 3.55
CA VAL A 121 12.07 -10.90 4.66
C VAL A 121 10.66 -11.20 4.14
N PHE A 122 10.18 -10.40 3.20
CA PHE A 122 8.84 -10.53 2.65
C PHE A 122 8.51 -11.93 2.07
N PRO A 123 9.34 -12.58 1.24
CA PRO A 123 8.96 -13.88 0.66
C PRO A 123 8.82 -14.97 1.73
N SER A 124 9.67 -14.96 2.76
CA SER A 124 9.55 -15.91 3.88
C SER A 124 8.27 -15.71 4.67
N LEU A 125 7.95 -14.47 5.07
CA LEU A 125 6.71 -14.15 5.77
C LEU A 125 5.47 -14.45 4.92
N TYR A 126 5.54 -14.20 3.61
CA TYR A 126 4.45 -14.48 2.71
C TYR A 126 4.22 -15.99 2.53
N ASN A 127 5.29 -16.78 2.41
CA ASN A 127 5.18 -18.24 2.38
C ASN A 127 4.59 -18.81 3.68
N HIS A 128 5.02 -18.30 4.84
CA HIS A 128 4.41 -18.68 6.11
C HIS A 128 2.91 -18.35 6.14
N TRP A 129 2.52 -17.17 5.65
CA TRP A 129 1.12 -16.76 5.55
C TRP A 129 0.31 -17.66 4.60
N LEU A 130 0.85 -18.03 3.44
CA LEU A 130 0.21 -18.95 2.48
C LEU A 130 -0.08 -20.33 3.06
N ASN A 131 0.80 -20.81 3.94
CA ASN A 131 0.67 -22.10 4.61
C ASN A 131 -0.11 -22.01 5.93
N SER A 132 -0.54 -20.82 6.34
CA SER A 132 -1.31 -20.63 7.56
C SER A 132 -2.81 -20.86 7.32
N TRP A 133 -3.47 -21.41 8.32
CA TRP A 133 -4.90 -21.69 8.36
C TRP A 133 -5.54 -20.95 9.52
N MET A 134 -6.81 -20.60 9.36
CA MET A 134 -7.62 -19.96 10.39
C MET A 134 -8.90 -20.75 10.60
N CYS A 135 -9.28 -20.95 11.85
CA CYS A 135 -10.56 -21.54 12.19
C CYS A 135 -11.67 -20.49 12.17
N ASN A 136 -12.74 -20.73 11.41
CA ASN A 136 -13.87 -19.81 11.31
C ASN A 136 -14.75 -19.79 12.57
N LYS A 137 -14.65 -20.82 13.43
CA LYS A 137 -15.43 -20.93 14.66
C LYS A 137 -14.81 -20.16 15.83
N CYS A 138 -13.50 -20.34 16.07
CA CYS A 138 -12.80 -19.72 17.20
C CYS A 138 -11.81 -18.61 16.80
N GLY A 139 -11.51 -18.46 15.51
CA GLY A 139 -10.61 -17.43 14.99
C GLY A 139 -9.12 -17.66 15.25
N SER A 140 -8.71 -18.84 15.73
CA SER A 140 -7.29 -19.17 15.93
C SER A 140 -6.60 -19.40 14.58
N ILE A 141 -5.38 -18.86 14.46
CA ILE A 141 -4.50 -19.02 13.30
C ILE A 141 -3.41 -20.03 13.68
N PHE A 142 -3.17 -21.01 12.82
CA PHE A 142 -2.16 -22.03 13.03
C PHE A 142 -1.57 -22.49 11.69
N THR A 143 -0.36 -23.04 11.73
CA THR A 143 0.28 -23.71 10.59
C THR A 143 0.18 -25.21 10.81
N PRO A 144 -0.39 -25.99 9.89
CA PRO A 144 -0.30 -27.45 9.95
C PRO A 144 1.16 -27.85 9.79
N GLU A 145 1.64 -28.71 10.69
CA GLU A 145 2.98 -29.29 10.70
C GLU A 145 3.11 -30.40 9.64
#